data_AF-A0ABD1DW53-F1
#
_entry.id   AF-A0ABD1DW53-F1
#
_cell.length_a   1.000
_cell.length_b   1.000
_cell.length_c   1.000
_cell.angle_alpha   90.00
_cell.angle_beta   90.00
_cell.angle_gamma   90.00
#
_symmetry.space_group_name_H-M   'P 1'
#
loop_
_entity.id
_entity.type
_entity.pdbx_description
1 polymer ?
#
loop_
_entity_poly.entity_id
_entity_poly.type
_entity_poly.pdbx_seq_one_letter_code
_entity_poly.pdbx_strand_id
1 'polypeptide(L)'
;IDVWAAGIILYILLCGFPPFVSPDNQQEQLFDAILNGFFDFPAPYWNNIGDSVRDLIINMLQSDPELRFSSEDILDHPWLTSDVVDDTRDPNGTA
;
A
#
# COMPACT_ATOMS: atom_id res chain seq x y z
N ILE A 1 5.47 -15.67 1.06
CA ILE A 1 5.27 -15.14 -0.30
C ILE A 1 3.90 -14.46 -0.42
N ASP A 2 2.83 -15.05 0.13
CA ASP A 2 1.45 -14.60 -0.06
C ASP A 2 1.17 -13.18 0.42
N VAL A 3 1.69 -12.79 1.60
CA VAL A 3 1.56 -11.43 2.12
C VAL A 3 2.16 -10.39 1.17
N TRP A 4 3.32 -10.69 0.58
CA TRP A 4 3.97 -9.77 -0.34
C TRP A 4 3.09 -9.55 -1.59
N ALA A 5 2.58 -10.64 -2.17
CA ALA A 5 1.66 -10.56 -3.30
C ALA A 5 0.36 -9.82 -2.96
N ALA A 6 -0.20 -10.03 -1.77
CA ALA A 6 -1.36 -9.29 -1.29
C ALA A 6 -1.07 -7.79 -1.15
N GLY A 7 0.14 -7.40 -0.73
CA GLY A 7 0.57 -6.01 -0.64
C GLY A 7 0.63 -5.33 -2.02
N ILE A 8 1.13 -6.05 -3.04
CA ILE A 8 1.12 -5.58 -4.43
C ILE A 8 -0.32 -5.36 -4.91
N ILE A 9 -1.20 -6.33 -4.66
CA ILE A 9 -2.61 -6.24 -5.07
C ILE A 9 -3.29 -5.06 -4.36
N LEU A 10 -3.10 -4.91 -3.04
CA LEU A 10 -3.67 -3.81 -2.28
C LEU A 10 -3.21 -2.45 -2.82
N TYR A 11 -1.91 -2.29 -3.10
CA TYR A 11 -1.39 -1.07 -3.72
C TYR A 11 -2.09 -0.76 -5.06
N ILE A 12 -2.22 -1.77 -5.93
CA ILE A 12 -2.91 -1.63 -7.22
C ILE A 12 -4.39 -1.26 -7.04
N LEU A 13 -5.09 -1.86 -6.09
CA LEU A 13 -6.51 -1.56 -5.82
C LEU A 13 -6.73 -0.11 -5.39
N LEU A 14 -5.73 0.50 -4.73
CA LEU A 14 -5.84 1.86 -4.19
C LEU A 14 -5.49 2.94 -5.22
N CYS A 15 -4.47 2.75 -6.06
CA CYS A 15 -4.01 3.79 -6.98
C CYS A 15 -4.04 3.41 -8.48
N GLY A 16 -4.28 2.14 -8.81
CA GLY A 16 -4.50 1.65 -10.18
C GLY A 16 -3.25 1.23 -10.95
N PHE A 17 -2.06 1.20 -10.34
CA PHE A 17 -0.81 0.80 -10.99
C PHE A 17 0.10 0.03 -10.02
N PRO A 18 1.04 -0.81 -10.51
CA PRO A 18 1.92 -1.58 -9.64
C PRO A 18 2.95 -0.69 -8.91
N PRO A 19 3.39 -1.06 -7.69
CA PRO A 19 4.36 -0.27 -6.92
C PRO A 19 5.77 -0.28 -7.54
N PHE A 20 6.13 -1.35 -8.23
CA PHE A 20 7.42 -1.51 -8.89
C PHE A 20 7.27 -1.30 -10.39
N VAL A 21 7.89 -0.23 -10.90
CA VAL A 21 7.91 0.12 -12.32
C VAL A 21 9.32 0.50 -12.74
N SER A 22 9.68 0.18 -13.99
CA SER A 22 10.93 0.63 -14.60
C SER A 22 10.61 1.71 -15.63
N PRO A 23 11.09 2.96 -15.45
CA PRO A 23 10.79 4.07 -16.35
C PRO A 23 11.12 3.77 -17.82
N ASP A 24 12.19 3.02 -18.05
CA ASP A 24 12.73 2.70 -19.38
C ASP A 24 12.47 1.24 -19.80
N ASN A 25 11.56 0.52 -19.12
CA ASN A 25 11.34 -0.92 -19.30
C ASN A 25 12.60 -1.77 -19.15
N GLN A 26 13.60 -1.26 -18.41
CA GLN A 26 14.80 -2.00 -18.08
C GLN A 26 14.50 -3.00 -16.96
N GLN A 27 14.60 -4.28 -17.29
CA GLN A 27 14.30 -5.38 -16.36
C GLN A 27 15.20 -5.34 -15.13
N GLU A 28 16.49 -5.01 -15.29
CA GLU A 28 17.45 -4.94 -14.17
C GLU A 28 16.99 -3.95 -13.09
N GLN A 29 16.61 -2.74 -13.48
CA GLN A 29 16.08 -1.73 -12.54
C GLN A 29 14.80 -2.21 -11.84
N LEU A 30 13.92 -2.92 -12.56
CA LEU A 30 12.69 -3.48 -11.97
C LEU A 30 13.03 -4.55 -10.93
N PHE A 31 13.97 -5.46 -11.24
CA PHE A 31 14.40 -6.49 -10.31
C PHE A 31 15.10 -5.88 -9.09
N ASP A 32 15.94 -4.87 -9.28
CA ASP A 32 16.59 -4.16 -8.17
C ASP A 32 15.55 -3.49 -7.27
N ALA A 33 14.55 -2.83 -7.83
CA ALA A 33 13.47 -2.24 -7.05
C ALA A 33 12.70 -3.29 -6.24
N ILE A 34 12.38 -4.44 -6.85
CA ILE A 34 11.70 -5.55 -6.18
C ILE A 34 12.57 -6.15 -5.06
N LEU A 35 13.85 -6.40 -5.32
CA LEU A 35 14.78 -7.01 -4.36
C LEU A 35 15.06 -6.10 -3.16
N ASN A 36 15.13 -4.79 -3.40
CA ASN A 36 15.37 -3.81 -2.34
C ASN A 36 14.08 -3.35 -1.67
N GLY A 37 12.90 -3.65 -2.23
CA GLY A 37 11.62 -3.16 -1.72
C GLY A 37 11.46 -1.65 -1.91
N PHE A 38 12.05 -1.09 -2.96
CA PHE A 38 12.00 0.34 -3.25
C PHE A 38 10.79 0.67 -4.13
N PHE A 39 9.83 1.37 -3.53
CA PHE A 39 8.65 1.90 -4.20
C PHE A 39 8.19 3.18 -3.49
N ASP A 40 7.38 3.99 -4.19
CA ASP A 40 6.91 5.27 -3.69
C ASP A 40 5.36 5.35 -3.69
N PHE A 41 4.83 6.39 -3.03
CA PHE A 41 3.41 6.73 -3.01
C PHE A 41 3.19 8.06 -3.75
N PRO A 42 3.19 8.07 -5.10
CA PRO A 42 3.27 9.32 -5.85
C PRO A 42 1.96 10.12 -5.82
N ALA A 43 2.12 11.45 -5.75
CA ALA A 43 1.04 12.39 -6.01
C ALA A 43 0.67 12.38 -7.52
N PRO A 44 -0.60 12.63 -7.89
CA PRO A 44 -1.73 12.94 -7.00
C PRO A 44 -2.47 11.70 -6.46
N TYR A 45 -2.12 10.50 -6.91
CA TYR A 45 -2.88 9.28 -6.67
C TYR A 45 -3.01 8.92 -5.18
N TRP A 46 -1.98 9.23 -4.40
CA TRP A 46 -1.96 8.94 -2.98
C TRP A 46 -2.41 10.11 -2.09
N ASN A 47 -2.67 11.30 -2.64
CA ASN A 47 -2.97 12.50 -1.85
C ASN A 47 -4.16 12.33 -0.89
N ASN A 48 -5.17 11.57 -1.29
CA ASN A 48 -6.39 11.34 -0.50
C ASN A 48 -6.39 9.99 0.24
N ILE A 49 -5.27 9.26 0.20
CA ILE A 49 -5.12 7.97 0.83
C ILE A 49 -4.30 8.16 2.11
N GLY A 50 -4.89 7.80 3.25
CA GLY A 50 -4.32 8.05 4.58
C GLY A 50 -3.03 7.28 4.87
N ASP A 51 -2.25 7.78 5.82
CA ASP A 51 -0.94 7.22 6.16
C ASP A 51 -1.03 5.80 6.75
N SER A 52 -2.14 5.45 7.41
CA SER A 52 -2.32 4.12 8.00
C SER A 52 -2.27 3.00 6.95
N VAL A 53 -2.89 3.16 5.78
CA VAL A 53 -2.80 2.12 4.75
C VAL A 53 -1.44 2.07 4.08
N ARG A 54 -0.74 3.21 4.00
CA ARG A 54 0.63 3.26 3.49
C ARG A 54 1.57 2.50 4.41
N ASP A 55 1.44 2.68 5.73
CA ASP A 55 2.18 1.94 6.74
C ASP A 55 1.94 0.42 6.62
N LEU A 56 0.68 0.00 6.46
CA LEU A 56 0.37 -1.40 6.21
C LEU A 56 1.09 -1.94 4.97
N ILE A 57 1.04 -1.23 3.85
CA ILE A 57 1.67 -1.64 2.60
C ILE A 57 3.19 -1.74 2.74
N ILE A 58 3.83 -0.78 3.41
CA ILE A 58 5.28 -0.80 3.69
C ILE A 58 5.63 -2.10 4.43
N ASN A 59 4.85 -2.46 5.44
CA ASN A 59 5.09 -3.67 6.23
C ASN A 59 4.77 -4.98 5.49
N MET A 60 3.80 -4.97 4.56
CA MET A 60 3.51 -6.11 3.67
C MET A 60 4.60 -6.32 2.61
N LEU A 61 5.22 -5.23 2.13
CA LEU A 61 6.21 -5.23 1.05
C LEU A 61 7.66 -5.23 1.54
N GLN A 62 7.90 -5.56 2.81
CA GLN A 62 9.25 -5.75 3.34
C GLN A 62 10.01 -6.82 2.55
N SER A 63 11.22 -6.49 2.12
CA SER A 63 12.13 -7.35 1.35
C SER A 63 12.59 -8.53 2.20
N ASP A 64 12.90 -8.26 3.47
CA ASP A 64 13.25 -9.25 4.48
C ASP A 64 11.97 -9.98 4.96
N PRO A 65 11.86 -11.31 4.75
CA PRO A 65 10.72 -12.08 5.22
C PRO A 65 10.54 -12.08 6.74
N GLU A 66 11.60 -11.87 7.54
CA GLU A 66 11.50 -11.85 9.01
C GLU A 66 10.91 -10.54 9.53
N LEU A 67 11.04 -9.45 8.76
CA LEU A 67 10.45 -8.15 9.08
C LEU A 67 9.07 -7.96 8.44
N ARG A 68 8.70 -8.82 7.48
CA ARG A 68 7.42 -8.77 6.81
C ARG A 68 6.31 -9.21 7.73
N PHE A 69 5.22 -8.45 7.75
CA PHE A 69 4.03 -8.81 8.51
C PHE A 69 3.52 -10.20 8.14
N SER A 70 3.06 -10.92 9.16
CA SER A 70 2.23 -12.10 8.99
C SER A 70 0.79 -11.71 8.63
N SER A 71 -0.01 -12.68 8.25
CA SER A 71 -1.45 -12.46 8.00
C SER A 71 -2.19 -12.01 9.27
N GLU A 72 -1.75 -12.42 10.45
CA GLU A 72 -2.33 -12.00 11.73
C GLU A 72 -2.01 -10.54 12.02
N ASP A 73 -0.75 -10.13 11.84
CA ASP A 73 -0.33 -8.73 12.00
C ASP A 73 -1.11 -7.78 11.07
N ILE A 74 -1.39 -8.23 9.83
CA ILE A 74 -2.21 -7.47 8.88
C ILE A 74 -3.63 -7.30 9.41
N LEU A 75 -4.26 -8.38 9.87
CA LEU A 75 -5.65 -8.36 10.35
C LEU A 75 -5.82 -7.49 11.59
N ASP A 76 -4.80 -7.40 12.43
CA ASP A 76 -4.78 -6.56 13.62
C ASP A 76 -4.35 -5.11 13.35
N HIS A 77 -3.83 -4.82 12.16
CA HIS A 77 -3.31 -3.50 11.80
C HIS A 77 -4.42 -2.42 11.88
N PRO A 78 -4.13 -1.21 12.41
CA PRO A 78 -5.11 -0.14 12.56
C PRO A 78 -5.94 0.15 11.33
N TRP A 79 -5.37 0.08 10.12
CA TRP A 79 -6.14 0.29 8.89
C TRP A 79 -7.34 -0.67 8.71
N LEU A 80 -7.25 -1.91 9.19
CA LEU A 80 -8.35 -2.88 9.14
C LEU A 80 -9.20 -2.88 10.41
N THR A 81 -8.62 -2.54 11.56
CA THR A 81 -9.29 -2.62 12.87
C THR A 81 -9.89 -1.31 13.35
N SER A 82 -9.44 -0.16 12.84
CA SER A 82 -10.14 1.09 13.08
C SER A 82 -11.43 1.06 12.27
N ASP A 83 -12.53 0.83 12.99
CA ASP A 83 -13.89 0.97 12.49
C ASP A 83 -13.94 2.23 11.62
N VAL A 84 -14.49 2.06 10.43
CA VAL A 84 -14.74 3.09 9.44
C VAL A 84 -15.44 4.27 10.14
N VAL A 85 -14.67 5.24 10.66
CA VAL A 85 -15.21 6.55 10.99
C VAL A 85 -15.29 7.25 9.66
N ASP A 86 -16.30 6.84 8.90
CA ASP A 86 -16.79 7.56 7.73
C ASP A 86 -17.23 8.93 8.25
N ASP A 87 -16.35 9.92 8.10
CA ASP A 87 -16.69 11.33 8.30
C ASP A 87 -17.51 11.81 7.08
N THR A 88 -18.58 11.08 6.75
CA THR A 88 -19.73 11.62 6.01
C THR A 88 -20.60 12.41 6.97
N ARG A 89 -20.01 13.42 7.64
CA ARG A 89 -20.76 14.57 8.09
C ARG A 89 -20.53 15.69 7.09
N ASP A 90 -21.26 15.64 5.99
CA ASP A 90 -21.66 16.87 5.32
C ASP A 90 -22.46 17.70 6.34
N PRO A 91 -21.96 18.87 6.81
CA PRO A 91 -22.78 19.74 7.65
C PRO A 91 -23.77 20.56 6.82
N ASN A 92 -23.66 20.55 5.48
CA ASN A 92 -24.34 21.50 4.59
C ASN A 92 -25.00 20.83 3.37
N GLY A 93 -25.79 19.77 3.60
CA GLY A 93 -26.75 19.30 2.60
C GLY A 93 -27.90 20.30 2.42
N THR A 94 -27.71 21.34 1.60
CA THR A 94 -28.81 22.12 1.04
C THR A 94 -29.18 21.58 -0.33
N ALA A 95 -30.35 20.94 -0.39
CA ALA A 95 -31.15 20.76 -1.61
C ALA A 95 -31.72 22.10 -2.10
#